data_AF-A0A973R2Z7-F1
#
_entry.id   AF-A0A973R2Z7-F1
#
_cell.length_a   1.000
_cell.length_b   1.000
_cell.length_c   1.000
_cell.angle_alpha   90.00
_cell.angle_beta   90.00
_cell.angle_gamma   90.00
#
_symmetry.space_group_name_H-M   'P 1'
#
loop_
_entity.id
_entity.type
_entity.pdbx_description
1 polymer ?
#
loop_
_entity_poly.entity_id
_entity_poly.type
_entity_poly.pdbx_seq_one_letter_code
_entity_poly.pdbx_strand_id
1 'polypeptide(L)'
;MSSSTKPGAGESDGEPSLGAALAAELTRVAEAYRRLPHSKFALRLEPYGDRAQAGYWLASQVTTLAQGMESWDSPGPPRWRELPVLGVFALGDQIAVVGNDLLSAYRALKDPSGILVWTPGGGRVPADKAMAAVLESTTALRLAL
;
A
#
# COMPACT_ATOMS: atom_id res chain seq x y z
N MET A 1 14.50 -53.48 4.07
CA MET A 1 14.77 -52.72 5.31
C MET A 1 15.62 -51.52 4.89
N SER A 2 14.98 -50.41 4.51
CA SER A 2 14.66 -49.26 5.39
C SER A 2 15.88 -48.34 5.49
N SER A 3 15.85 -47.04 5.21
CA SER A 3 14.77 -46.13 4.82
C SER A 3 15.41 -44.88 4.20
N SER A 4 14.73 -44.32 3.20
CA SER A 4 14.89 -42.92 2.79
C SER A 4 14.68 -41.97 3.96
N THR A 5 15.62 -41.06 4.19
CA THR A 5 15.37 -39.86 4.98
C THR A 5 15.32 -38.67 4.03
N LYS A 6 14.09 -38.27 3.72
CA LYS A 6 13.73 -37.03 3.04
C LYS A 6 14.11 -35.86 3.98
N PRO A 7 14.89 -34.86 3.56
CA PRO A 7 15.02 -33.65 4.35
C PRO A 7 13.66 -32.95 4.32
N GLY A 8 13.07 -32.74 5.50
CA GLY A 8 11.86 -31.97 5.66
C GLY A 8 12.02 -30.59 5.05
N ALA A 9 11.12 -30.24 4.14
CA ALA A 9 10.84 -28.86 3.84
C ALA A 9 10.36 -28.23 5.16
N GLY A 10 11.23 -27.47 5.81
CA GLY A 10 10.79 -26.54 6.84
C GLY A 10 9.88 -25.54 6.15
N GLU A 11 8.57 -25.70 6.30
CA GLU A 11 7.67 -24.56 6.25
C GLU A 11 8.18 -23.62 7.34
N SER A 12 8.91 -22.58 6.93
CA SER A 12 9.01 -21.42 7.79
C SER A 12 7.58 -20.93 7.94
N ASP A 13 7.03 -21.06 9.14
CA ASP A 13 6.08 -20.09 9.70
C ASP A 13 6.80 -18.73 9.77
N GLY A 14 7.22 -18.24 8.61
CA GLY A 14 8.02 -17.06 8.41
C GLY A 14 7.10 -15.87 8.45
N GLU A 15 7.51 -14.84 9.17
CA GLU A 15 6.78 -13.58 9.18
C GLU A 15 6.43 -13.15 7.74
N PRO A 16 5.17 -12.74 7.49
CA PRO A 16 4.77 -12.35 6.16
C PRO A 16 5.69 -11.25 5.66
N SER A 17 6.17 -11.37 4.43
CA SER A 17 7.00 -10.33 3.81
C SER A 17 6.27 -8.99 3.84
N LEU A 18 7.01 -7.87 3.87
CA LEU A 18 6.43 -6.54 3.94
C LEU A 18 5.36 -6.29 2.85
N GLY A 19 5.62 -6.75 1.62
CA GLY A 19 4.66 -6.68 0.52
C GLY A 19 3.40 -7.52 0.77
N ALA A 20 3.52 -8.71 1.37
CA ALA A 20 2.37 -9.54 1.72
C ALA A 20 1.55 -8.95 2.87
N ALA A 21 2.22 -8.40 3.90
CA ALA A 21 1.57 -7.71 5.00
C ALA A 21 0.77 -6.48 4.52
N LEU A 22 1.38 -5.65 3.66
CA LEU A 22 0.69 -4.51 3.06
C LEU A 22 -0.49 -4.92 2.17
N ALA A 23 -0.33 -5.96 1.35
CA ALA A 23 -1.41 -6.46 0.50
C ALA A 23 -2.64 -6.91 1.31
N ALA A 24 -2.41 -7.64 2.40
CA ALA A 24 -3.47 -8.06 3.30
C ALA A 24 -4.15 -6.84 3.96
N GLU A 25 -3.38 -5.84 4.37
CA GLU A 25 -3.92 -4.66 5.06
C GLU A 25 -4.72 -3.75 4.12
N LEU A 26 -4.23 -3.51 2.91
CA LEU A 26 -4.97 -2.78 1.87
C LEU A 26 -6.28 -3.48 1.51
N THR A 27 -6.27 -4.82 1.45
CA THR A 27 -7.50 -5.61 1.21
C THR A 27 -8.51 -5.39 2.33
N ARG A 28 -8.08 -5.43 3.59
CA ARG A 28 -8.96 -5.18 4.75
C ARG A 28 -9.56 -3.77 4.74
N VAL A 29 -8.76 -2.76 4.44
CA VAL A 29 -9.24 -1.38 4.34
C VAL A 29 -10.21 -1.20 3.16
N ALA A 30 -9.88 -1.72 1.98
CA ALA A 30 -10.75 -1.68 0.82
C ALA A 30 -12.12 -2.31 1.10
N GLU A 31 -12.13 -3.49 1.72
CA GLU A 31 -13.36 -4.17 2.14
C GLU A 31 -14.15 -3.38 3.19
N ALA A 32 -13.48 -2.74 4.15
CA ALA A 32 -14.14 -1.89 5.13
C ALA A 32 -14.86 -0.71 4.45
N TYR A 33 -14.21 -0.05 3.48
CA TYR A 33 -14.83 1.03 2.71
C TYR A 33 -16.00 0.57 1.83
N ARG A 34 -15.90 -0.62 1.19
CA ARG A 34 -17.01 -1.20 0.40
C ARG A 34 -18.26 -1.45 1.25
N ARG A 35 -18.08 -1.77 2.53
CA ARG A 35 -19.16 -2.07 3.48
C ARG A 35 -19.65 -0.86 4.26
N LEU A 36 -18.98 0.29 4.12
CA LEU A 36 -19.29 1.48 4.91
C LEU A 36 -20.62 2.09 4.45
N PRO A 37 -21.62 2.26 5.34
CA PRO A 37 -22.87 2.91 4.97
C PRO A 37 -22.63 4.36 4.54
N HIS A 38 -23.43 4.87 3.58
CA HIS A 38 -23.26 6.24 3.04
C HIS A 38 -23.16 7.31 4.15
N SER A 39 -24.04 7.25 5.14
CA SER A 39 -24.08 8.21 6.25
C SER A 39 -22.83 8.22 7.12
N LYS A 40 -21.98 7.21 7.02
CA LYS A 40 -20.75 7.07 7.81
C LYS A 40 -19.54 7.74 7.15
N PHE A 41 -19.57 8.03 5.85
CA PHE A 41 -18.45 8.66 5.14
C PHE A 41 -18.16 10.08 5.64
N ALA A 42 -19.20 10.86 5.93
CA ALA A 42 -19.08 12.24 6.42
C ALA A 42 -18.83 12.32 7.94
N LEU A 43 -18.67 11.18 8.64
CA LEU A 43 -18.32 11.22 10.05
C LEU A 43 -16.87 11.64 10.22
N ARG A 44 -16.66 12.53 11.19
CA ARG A 44 -15.36 13.11 11.50
C ARG A 44 -14.34 12.01 11.82
N LEU A 45 -13.18 12.10 11.21
CA LEU A 45 -12.03 11.24 11.48
C LEU A 45 -10.76 12.08 11.44
N GLU A 46 -10.27 12.48 12.62
CA GLU A 46 -9.02 13.22 12.73
C GLU A 46 -7.80 12.32 12.47
N PRO A 47 -6.71 12.87 11.92
CA PRO A 47 -6.51 14.25 11.47
C PRO A 47 -7.01 14.52 10.03
N TYR A 48 -7.72 13.57 9.41
CA TYR A 48 -8.06 13.60 7.98
C TYR A 48 -9.29 14.47 7.65
N GLY A 49 -10.04 14.92 8.66
CA GLY A 49 -11.30 15.62 8.51
C GLY A 49 -12.48 14.65 8.63
N ASP A 50 -12.77 13.89 7.58
CA ASP A 50 -13.78 12.83 7.60
C ASP A 50 -13.26 11.49 7.04
N ARG A 51 -14.09 10.44 7.12
CA ARG A 51 -13.70 9.10 6.65
C ARG A 51 -13.51 9.03 5.15
N ALA A 52 -14.28 9.77 4.34
CA ALA A 52 -14.06 9.81 2.91
C ALA A 52 -12.68 10.42 2.59
N GLN A 53 -12.37 11.56 3.22
CA GLN A 53 -11.08 12.25 3.08
C GLN A 53 -9.91 11.37 3.53
N ALA A 54 -10.07 10.59 4.60
CA ALA A 54 -9.07 9.62 5.03
C ALA A 54 -8.82 8.53 3.96
N GLY A 55 -9.88 8.05 3.31
CA GLY A 55 -9.80 7.08 2.22
C GLY A 55 -9.06 7.63 1.00
N TYR A 56 -9.41 8.84 0.55
CA TYR A 56 -8.71 9.52 -0.54
C TYR A 56 -7.26 9.82 -0.20
N TRP A 57 -6.97 10.23 1.04
CA TRP A 57 -5.61 10.47 1.51
C TRP A 57 -4.77 9.20 1.41
N LEU A 58 -5.27 8.07 1.91
CA LEU A 58 -4.57 6.79 1.80
C LEU A 58 -4.34 6.41 0.32
N ALA A 59 -5.40 6.44 -0.50
CA ALA A 59 -5.29 6.09 -1.92
C ALA A 59 -4.28 6.99 -2.66
N SER A 60 -4.22 8.28 -2.32
CA SER A 60 -3.27 9.23 -2.88
C SER A 60 -1.83 8.92 -2.49
N GLN A 61 -1.58 8.56 -1.23
CA GLN A 61 -0.24 8.14 -0.78
C GLN A 61 0.23 6.87 -1.48
N VAL A 62 -0.65 5.87 -1.58
CA VAL A 62 -0.36 4.60 -2.25
C VAL A 62 -0.05 4.85 -3.74
N THR A 63 -0.85 5.66 -4.42
CA THR A 63 -0.64 6.05 -5.83
C THR A 63 0.67 6.80 -6.03
N THR A 64 0.99 7.70 -5.11
CA THR A 64 2.23 8.47 -5.16
C THR A 64 3.44 7.57 -5.00
N LEU A 65 3.41 6.63 -4.03
CA LEU A 65 4.51 5.71 -3.86
C LEU A 65 4.68 4.78 -5.07
N ALA A 66 3.58 4.31 -5.67
CA ALA A 66 3.62 3.51 -6.89
C ALA A 66 4.35 4.25 -8.02
N GLN A 67 4.00 5.52 -8.27
CA GLN A 67 4.67 6.35 -9.29
C GLN A 67 6.17 6.54 -9.00
N GLY A 68 6.54 6.73 -7.74
CA GLY A 68 7.93 6.88 -7.31
C GLY A 68 8.73 5.59 -7.48
N MET A 69 8.09 4.43 -7.27
CA MET A 69 8.65 3.11 -7.51
C MET A 69 8.78 2.81 -8.99
N GLU A 70 7.76 3.09 -9.81
CA GLU A 70 7.80 2.85 -11.26
C GLU A 70 8.95 3.59 -11.94
N SER A 71 9.31 4.76 -11.42
CA SER A 71 10.36 5.63 -11.96
C SER A 71 11.68 5.55 -11.18
N TRP A 72 11.90 4.49 -10.40
CA TRP A 72 13.05 4.38 -9.49
C TRP A 72 14.42 4.53 -10.19
N ASP A 73 14.52 4.12 -11.45
CA ASP A 73 15.74 4.19 -12.26
C ASP A 73 15.85 5.44 -13.15
N SER A 74 14.83 6.30 -13.11
CA SER A 74 14.82 7.57 -13.86
C SER A 74 15.89 8.55 -13.33
N PRO A 75 16.54 9.33 -14.21
CA PRO A 75 17.53 10.35 -13.82
C PRO A 75 16.93 11.51 -13.03
N GLY A 76 15.61 11.68 -13.03
CA GLY A 76 14.90 12.70 -12.27
C GLY A 76 13.56 12.21 -11.72
N PRO A 77 12.93 12.97 -10.82
CA PRO A 77 11.65 12.59 -10.23
C PRO A 77 10.57 12.46 -11.31
N PRO A 78 9.61 11.54 -11.14
CA PRO A 78 8.49 11.43 -12.06
C PRO A 78 7.67 12.71 -12.05
N ARG A 79 6.93 12.93 -13.15
CA ARG A 79 5.81 13.87 -13.11
C ARG A 79 4.71 13.26 -12.26
N TRP A 80 4.56 13.75 -11.03
CA TRP A 80 3.51 13.33 -10.12
C TRP A 80 2.13 13.62 -10.72
N ARG A 81 1.34 12.57 -10.87
CA ARG A 81 -0.05 12.63 -11.30
C ARG A 81 -0.95 12.56 -10.08
N GLU A 82 -1.97 13.42 -10.06
CA GLU A 82 -3.02 13.38 -9.06
C GLU A 82 -3.92 12.16 -9.29
N LEU A 83 -4.35 11.54 -8.20
CA LEU A 83 -5.35 10.49 -8.24
C LEU A 83 -6.73 11.14 -8.48
N PRO A 84 -7.50 10.74 -9.49
CA PRO A 84 -8.84 11.27 -9.70
C PRO A 84 -9.75 11.03 -8.50
N VAL A 85 -10.51 12.03 -8.07
CA VAL A 85 -11.51 11.87 -7.00
C VAL A 85 -12.76 11.21 -7.58
N LEU A 86 -13.04 9.97 -7.18
CA LEU A 86 -14.26 9.25 -7.54
C LEU A 86 -15.36 9.50 -6.50
N GLY A 87 -16.58 8.98 -6.70
CA GLY A 87 -17.62 9.01 -5.66
C GLY A 87 -17.27 8.12 -4.46
N VAL A 88 -17.80 8.45 -3.27
CA VAL A 88 -17.44 7.76 -2.01
C VAL A 88 -17.64 6.24 -2.03
N PHE A 89 -18.62 5.74 -2.79
CA PHE A 89 -18.86 4.30 -2.94
C PHE A 89 -17.77 3.57 -3.74
N ALA A 90 -17.00 4.28 -4.55
CA ALA A 90 -15.89 3.73 -5.31
C ALA A 90 -14.57 3.74 -4.52
N LEU A 91 -14.53 4.31 -3.30
CA LEU A 91 -13.29 4.44 -2.52
C LEU A 91 -12.63 3.09 -2.23
N GLY A 92 -13.42 2.07 -1.86
CA GLY A 92 -12.87 0.73 -1.61
C GLY A 92 -12.24 0.12 -2.85
N ASP A 93 -12.87 0.28 -4.02
CA ASP A 93 -12.31 -0.20 -5.30
C ASP A 93 -11.10 0.61 -5.73
N GLN A 94 -11.13 1.92 -5.54
CA GLN A 94 -10.01 2.79 -5.84
C GLN A 94 -8.77 2.42 -5.00
N ILE A 95 -8.93 2.18 -3.69
CA ILE A 95 -7.86 1.71 -2.80
C ILE A 95 -7.31 0.37 -3.28
N ALA A 96 -8.18 -0.57 -3.68
CA ALA A 96 -7.74 -1.87 -4.17
C ALA A 96 -6.93 -1.77 -5.48
N VAL A 97 -7.35 -0.93 -6.42
CA VAL A 97 -6.64 -0.71 -7.69
C VAL A 97 -5.26 -0.13 -7.44
N VAL A 98 -5.19 1.02 -6.76
CA VAL A 98 -3.89 1.69 -6.53
C VAL A 98 -2.98 0.87 -5.62
N GLY A 99 -3.55 0.07 -4.72
CA GLY A 99 -2.84 -0.92 -3.93
C GLY A 99 -2.19 -2.01 -4.78
N ASN A 100 -2.91 -2.54 -5.76
CA ASN A 100 -2.35 -3.49 -6.72
C ASN A 100 -1.23 -2.87 -7.57
N ASP A 101 -1.39 -1.60 -7.99
CA ASP A 101 -0.38 -0.88 -8.75
C ASP A 101 0.91 -0.73 -7.93
N LEU A 102 0.80 -0.31 -6.66
CA LEU A 102 1.93 -0.23 -5.74
C LEU A 102 2.63 -1.59 -5.55
N LEU A 103 1.87 -2.65 -5.29
CA LEU A 103 2.44 -3.99 -5.08
C LEU A 103 3.11 -4.52 -6.36
N SER A 104 2.56 -4.20 -7.53
CA SER A 104 3.15 -4.56 -8.81
C SER A 104 4.46 -3.82 -9.06
N ALA A 105 4.49 -2.51 -8.79
CA ALA A 105 5.69 -1.70 -8.86
C ALA A 105 6.78 -2.19 -7.89
N TYR A 106 6.40 -2.52 -6.66
CA TYR A 106 7.33 -3.06 -5.66
C TYR A 106 7.92 -4.41 -6.06
N ARG A 107 7.10 -5.34 -6.61
CA ARG A 107 7.57 -6.65 -7.10
C ARG A 107 8.48 -6.56 -8.32
N ALA A 108 8.40 -5.46 -9.09
CA ALA A 108 9.27 -5.22 -10.23
C ALA A 108 10.69 -4.78 -9.82
N LEU A 109 10.89 -4.39 -8.56
CA LEU A 109 12.20 -4.06 -8.01
C LEU A 109 13.03 -5.34 -7.80
N LYS A 110 14.24 -5.40 -8.35
CA LYS A 110 15.12 -6.58 -8.26
C LYS A 110 15.64 -6.86 -6.84
N ASP A 111 15.83 -5.80 -6.05
CA ASP A 111 16.20 -5.84 -4.63
C ASP A 111 15.61 -4.59 -3.93
N PRO A 112 14.38 -4.69 -3.39
CA PRO A 112 13.71 -3.54 -2.78
C PRO A 112 14.48 -2.88 -1.62
N SER A 113 15.27 -3.67 -0.88
CA SER A 113 15.99 -3.20 0.31
C SER A 113 17.10 -2.21 -0.01
N GLY A 114 17.73 -2.36 -1.19
CA GLY A 114 18.79 -1.49 -1.70
C GLY A 114 18.31 -0.41 -2.67
N ILE A 115 17.05 -0.46 -3.12
CA ILE A 115 16.53 0.48 -4.13
C ILE A 115 15.98 1.74 -3.47
N LEU A 116 16.51 2.88 -3.90
CA LEU A 116 15.97 4.18 -3.56
C LEU A 116 14.85 4.54 -4.55
N VAL A 117 13.69 4.94 -4.05
CA VAL A 117 12.52 5.33 -4.85
C VAL A 117 12.28 6.82 -4.69
N TRP A 118 11.71 7.46 -5.71
CA TRP A 118 11.43 8.90 -5.66
C TRP A 118 10.29 9.20 -4.68
N THR A 119 10.37 10.35 -4.00
CA THR A 119 9.28 10.89 -3.19
C THR A 119 8.86 12.27 -3.70
N PRO A 120 7.63 12.71 -3.42
CA PRO A 120 7.28 14.12 -3.55
C PRO A 120 8.30 14.99 -2.82
N GLY A 121 8.64 16.14 -3.40
CA GLY A 121 9.70 17.02 -2.89
C GLY A 121 11.09 16.77 -3.45
N GLY A 122 11.25 15.82 -4.39
CA GLY A 122 12.49 15.61 -5.15
C GLY A 122 13.57 14.80 -4.41
N GLY A 123 13.25 14.28 -3.23
CA GLY A 123 14.09 13.35 -2.49
C GLY A 123 13.94 11.90 -2.97
N ARG A 124 14.79 11.03 -2.44
CA ARG A 124 14.68 9.58 -2.59
C ARG A 124 14.79 8.89 -1.23
N VAL A 125 14.07 7.80 -1.06
CA VAL A 125 14.07 6.99 0.17
C VAL A 125 14.16 5.50 -0.17
N PRO A 126 14.68 4.65 0.72
CA PRO A 126 14.65 3.20 0.51
C PRO A 126 13.21 2.68 0.31
N ALA A 127 13.00 1.78 -0.66
CA ALA A 127 11.68 1.27 -1.00
C ALA A 127 10.99 0.60 0.19
N ASP A 128 11.71 -0.22 0.95
CA ASP A 128 11.19 -0.89 2.15
C ASP A 128 10.76 0.09 3.23
N LYS A 129 11.51 1.17 3.42
CA LYS A 129 11.15 2.23 4.37
C LYS A 129 9.86 2.93 3.94
N ALA A 130 9.69 3.19 2.65
CA ALA A 130 8.46 3.79 2.14
C ALA A 130 7.26 2.84 2.25
N MET A 131 7.45 1.55 1.95
CA MET A 131 6.42 0.51 2.12
C MET A 131 6.00 0.35 3.57
N ALA A 132 6.95 0.36 4.51
CA ALA A 132 6.68 0.29 5.94
C ALA A 132 5.85 1.48 6.43
N ALA A 133 6.16 2.70 5.97
CA ALA A 133 5.39 3.89 6.31
C ALA A 133 3.94 3.84 5.77
N VAL A 134 3.75 3.32 4.55
CA VAL A 134 2.41 3.11 3.98
C VAL A 134 1.67 2.01 4.74
N LEU A 135 2.33 0.92 5.13
CA LEU A 135 1.73 -0.13 5.97
C LEU A 135 1.28 0.42 7.32
N GLU A 136 2.10 1.22 7.99
CA GLU A 136 1.75 1.89 9.24
C GLU A 136 0.51 2.78 9.06
N SER A 137 0.50 3.63 8.03
CA SER A 137 -0.63 4.51 7.70
C SER A 137 -1.92 3.74 7.39
N THR A 138 -1.80 2.64 6.63
CA THR A 138 -2.92 1.75 6.27
C THR A 138 -3.48 1.08 7.52
N THR A 139 -2.61 0.60 8.40
CA THR A 139 -2.97 -0.06 9.66
C THR A 139 -3.66 0.91 10.61
N ALA A 140 -3.11 2.11 10.76
CA ALA A 140 -3.70 3.17 11.59
C ALA A 140 -5.11 3.55 11.08
N LEU A 141 -5.27 3.70 9.76
CA LEU A 141 -6.59 3.99 9.18
C LEU A 141 -7.57 2.83 9.41
N ARG A 142 -7.17 1.58 9.18
CA ARG A 142 -8.02 0.41 9.43
C ARG A 142 -8.55 0.38 10.86
N LEU A 143 -7.69 0.67 11.84
CA LEU A 143 -8.07 0.66 13.25
C LEU A 143 -9.05 1.78 13.62
N ALA A 144 -9.15 2.83 12.78
CA ALA A 144 -9.99 3.99 13.03
C ALA A 144 -11.31 4.01 12.23
N LEU A 145 -11.50 3.10 11.27
CA LEU A 145 -12.73 2.95 10.50
C LEU A 145 -13.85 2.28 11.31
#